data_AF-A0A6C0ARA9-F1
#
_entry.id   AF-A0A6C0ARA9-F1
#
_cell.length_a   1.000
_cell.length_b   1.000
_cell.length_c   1.000
_cell.angle_alpha   90.00
_cell.angle_beta   90.00
_cell.angle_gamma   90.00
#
_symmetry.space_group_name_H-M   'P 1'
#
loop_
_entity.id
_entity.type
_entity.pdbx_description
1 polymer ?
#
loop_
_entity_poly.entity_id
_entity_poly.type
_entity_poly.pdbx_seq_one_letter_code
_entity_poly.pdbx_strand_id
1 'polypeptide(L)'
;MNAINYPEGLNPKIIEELQCLNGVTGIKKRLTRELFDLQNKNAYIQIEYNHDSIISCNIYNNPHIFTLHIVLDDKNNLITFEICRDYPFKPPKNIKINYKSYNSFLQINSSNTMKQVNELYAKVYKSKLPQCCLYCSSISCPANWSPSVKLINVVQEVQTFKKIRRSVIDKLLATKIINKYLIDDKGFHEYFYSFLFHF
;
A
#
# COMPACT_ATOMS: atom_id res chain seq x y z
N MET A 1 -13.11 -32.63 6.56
CA MET A 1 -12.64 -31.25 6.79
C MET A 1 -11.13 -31.29 6.94
N ASN A 2 -10.37 -30.60 6.08
CA ASN A 2 -8.92 -30.53 6.24
C ASN A 2 -8.59 -29.47 7.31
N ALA A 3 -8.07 -29.90 8.46
CA ALA A 3 -7.57 -29.00 9.49
C ALA A 3 -6.48 -28.08 8.89
N ILE A 4 -6.56 -26.78 9.19
CA ILE A 4 -5.53 -25.82 8.80
C ILE A 4 -4.55 -25.75 9.97
N ASN A 5 -3.30 -26.12 9.72
CA ASN A 5 -2.22 -25.95 10.68
C ASN A 5 -1.83 -24.47 10.70
N TYR A 6 -1.97 -23.82 11.86
CA TYR A 6 -1.55 -22.45 12.08
C TYR A 6 -0.07 -22.43 12.50
N PRO A 7 0.73 -21.44 12.06
CA PRO A 7 2.09 -21.25 12.53
C PRO A 7 2.11 -21.07 14.05
N GLU A 8 3.08 -21.69 14.71
CA GLU A 8 3.34 -21.44 16.13
C GLU A 8 3.64 -19.95 16.35
N GLY A 9 2.98 -19.34 17.34
CA GLY A 9 3.15 -17.93 17.68
C GLY A 9 2.23 -16.95 16.94
N LEU A 10 1.37 -17.40 16.01
CA LEU A 10 0.32 -16.53 15.46
C LEU A 10 -0.67 -16.12 16.57
N ASN A 11 -1.02 -14.83 16.63
CA ASN A 11 -1.90 -14.29 17.66
C ASN A 11 -3.23 -15.08 17.70
N PRO A 12 -3.64 -15.62 18.86
CA PRO A 12 -4.88 -16.38 19.01
C PRO A 12 -6.13 -15.65 18.50
N LYS A 13 -6.21 -14.32 18.67
CA LYS A 13 -7.32 -13.51 18.16
C LYS A 13 -7.40 -13.55 16.63
N ILE A 14 -6.25 -13.51 15.94
CA ILE A 14 -6.20 -13.65 14.47
C ILE A 14 -6.67 -15.05 14.06
N ILE A 15 -6.29 -16.08 14.83
CA ILE A 15 -6.72 -17.45 14.57
C ILE A 15 -8.24 -17.58 14.69
N GLU A 16 -8.81 -17.09 15.80
CA GLU A 16 -10.25 -17.06 16.07
C GLU A 16 -11.00 -16.31 14.97
N GLU A 17 -10.53 -15.11 14.61
CA GLU A 17 -11.10 -14.37 13.50
C GLU A 17 -11.05 -15.21 12.22
N LEU A 18 -9.88 -15.71 11.79
CA LEU A 18 -9.77 -16.54 10.57
C LEU A 18 -10.62 -17.82 10.59
N GLN A 19 -11.01 -18.34 11.75
CA GLN A 19 -11.91 -19.49 11.85
C GLN A 19 -13.30 -19.19 11.29
N CYS A 20 -13.75 -17.94 11.35
CA CYS A 20 -15.04 -17.50 10.80
C CYS A 20 -15.09 -17.54 9.25
N LEU A 21 -13.94 -17.66 8.55
CA LEU A 21 -13.87 -17.79 7.08
C LEU A 21 -14.25 -19.20 6.59
N ASN A 22 -15.51 -19.58 6.77
CA ASN A 22 -16.06 -20.85 6.28
C ASN A 22 -16.12 -20.87 4.74
N GLY A 23 -15.76 -22.00 4.12
CA GLY A 23 -15.91 -22.23 2.67
C GLY A 23 -14.78 -21.71 1.77
N VAL A 24 -13.78 -21.00 2.29
CA VAL A 24 -12.64 -20.44 1.51
C VAL A 24 -11.29 -20.92 2.04
N THR A 25 -11.08 -22.24 2.01
CA THR A 25 -9.88 -22.89 2.58
C THR A 25 -8.56 -22.41 1.97
N GLY A 26 -8.52 -22.15 0.66
CA GLY A 26 -7.32 -21.65 -0.03
C GLY A 26 -6.91 -20.25 0.43
N ILE A 27 -7.87 -19.32 0.48
CA ILE A 27 -7.66 -17.95 0.94
C ILE A 27 -7.21 -17.96 2.40
N LYS A 28 -7.88 -18.75 3.25
CA LYS A 28 -7.55 -18.86 4.67
C LYS A 28 -6.10 -19.32 4.89
N LYS A 29 -5.64 -20.36 4.18
CA LYS A 29 -4.23 -20.81 4.22
C LYS A 29 -3.25 -19.74 3.74
N ARG A 30 -3.64 -18.94 2.75
CA ARG A 30 -2.81 -17.84 2.25
C ARG A 30 -2.69 -16.72 3.27
N LEU A 31 -3.82 -16.22 3.77
CA LEU A 31 -3.87 -15.15 4.78
C LEU A 31 -3.15 -15.54 6.06
N THR A 32 -3.31 -16.77 6.54
CA THR A 32 -2.61 -17.26 7.74
C THR A 32 -1.10 -17.01 7.65
N ARG A 33 -0.49 -17.31 6.50
CA ARG A 33 0.95 -17.08 6.28
C ARG A 33 1.29 -15.61 6.19
N GLU A 34 0.48 -14.83 5.50
CA GLU A 34 0.75 -13.39 5.32
C GLU A 34 0.56 -12.57 6.59
N LEU A 35 -0.46 -12.89 7.39
CA LEU A 35 -0.70 -12.24 8.68
C LEU A 35 0.40 -12.59 9.69
N PHE A 36 0.94 -13.81 9.63
CA PHE A 36 2.12 -14.17 10.41
C PHE A 36 3.35 -13.33 9.99
N ASP A 37 3.59 -13.15 8.69
CA ASP A 37 4.68 -12.29 8.19
C ASP A 37 4.51 -10.82 8.67
N LEU A 38 3.29 -10.32 8.69
CA LEU A 38 2.95 -8.96 9.17
C LEU A 38 3.10 -8.84 10.69
N GLN A 39 2.66 -9.83 11.45
CA GLN A 39 2.82 -9.86 12.90
C GLN A 39 4.31 -9.85 13.30
N ASN A 40 5.15 -10.59 12.58
CA ASN A 40 6.61 -10.58 12.76
C ASN A 40 7.27 -9.23 12.42
N LYS A 41 6.52 -8.31 11.81
CA LYS A 41 6.91 -6.90 11.60
C LYS A 41 6.25 -5.96 12.61
N ASN A 42 5.80 -6.48 13.75
CA ASN A 42 5.08 -5.77 14.81
C ASN A 42 3.82 -5.06 14.30
N ALA A 43 3.14 -5.63 13.30
CA ALA A 43 1.85 -5.10 12.88
C ALA A 43 0.76 -5.51 13.87
N TYR A 44 -0.04 -4.55 14.33
CA TYR A 44 -1.35 -4.81 14.91
C TYR A 44 -2.35 -5.09 13.79
N ILE A 45 -3.11 -6.17 13.93
CA ILE A 45 -4.00 -6.69 12.90
C ILE A 45 -5.38 -6.87 13.50
N GLN A 46 -6.40 -6.41 12.78
CA GLN A 46 -7.81 -6.61 13.10
C GLN A 46 -8.57 -7.01 11.83
N ILE A 47 -9.40 -8.05 11.92
CA ILE A 47 -10.24 -8.52 10.80
C ILE A 47 -11.69 -8.14 11.08
N GLU A 48 -12.32 -7.45 10.14
CA GLU A 48 -13.74 -7.08 10.21
C GLU A 48 -14.54 -7.83 9.14
N TYR A 49 -15.57 -8.54 9.59
CA TYR A 49 -16.42 -9.36 8.73
C TYR A 49 -17.55 -8.55 8.12
N ASN A 50 -17.78 -8.74 6.82
CA ASN A 50 -19.00 -8.29 6.19
C ASN A 50 -20.06 -9.40 6.28
N HIS A 51 -20.91 -9.34 7.32
CA HIS A 51 -21.93 -10.35 7.59
C HIS A 51 -22.96 -10.49 6.46
N ASP A 52 -23.22 -9.43 5.69
CA ASP A 52 -24.21 -9.42 4.60
C ASP A 52 -23.74 -10.21 3.36
N SER A 53 -22.43 -10.42 3.22
CA SER A 53 -21.80 -11.07 2.05
C SER A 53 -21.89 -12.60 2.07
N ILE A 54 -22.22 -13.18 3.24
CA ILE A 54 -22.23 -14.64 3.47
C ILE A 54 -23.65 -15.20 3.35
N ILE A 55 -24.66 -14.42 3.75
CA ILE A 55 -26.06 -14.87 3.83
C ILE A 55 -26.74 -14.88 2.46
N SER A 56 -26.28 -14.04 1.52
CA SER A 56 -26.79 -14.07 0.14
C SER A 56 -25.93 -15.00 -0.72
N CYS A 57 -26.44 -16.19 -0.99
CA CYS A 57 -25.92 -17.09 -2.04
C CYS A 57 -26.03 -16.48 -3.46
N ASN A 58 -26.45 -15.23 -3.61
CA ASN A 58 -26.33 -14.43 -4.83
C ASN A 58 -24.91 -13.85 -4.95
N ILE A 59 -23.98 -14.76 -5.19
CA ILE A 59 -22.54 -14.58 -5.32
C ILE A 59 -22.14 -13.61 -6.46
N TYR A 60 -23.07 -13.29 -7.35
CA TYR A 60 -22.78 -12.50 -8.56
C TYR A 60 -22.60 -10.99 -8.29
N ASN A 61 -23.16 -10.44 -7.20
CA ASN A 61 -23.23 -8.98 -7.05
C ASN A 61 -22.26 -8.39 -6.02
N ASN A 62 -21.69 -9.17 -5.09
CA ASN A 62 -20.66 -8.66 -4.18
C ASN A 62 -19.55 -9.69 -3.89
N PRO A 63 -18.37 -9.58 -4.52
CA PRO A 63 -17.26 -10.53 -4.34
C PRO A 63 -16.43 -10.27 -3.07
N HIS A 64 -16.80 -9.27 -2.27
CA HIS A 64 -16.14 -8.92 -1.01
C HIS A 64 -16.40 -10.00 0.05
N ILE A 65 -15.36 -10.42 0.76
CA ILE A 65 -15.48 -11.40 1.85
C ILE A 65 -15.34 -10.69 3.20
N PHE A 66 -14.28 -9.92 3.39
CA PHE A 66 -13.97 -9.27 4.66
C PHE A 66 -12.99 -8.11 4.46
N THR A 67 -12.91 -7.26 5.48
CA THR A 67 -11.99 -6.12 5.53
C THR A 67 -10.88 -6.40 6.52
N LEU A 68 -9.64 -6.24 6.09
CA LEU A 68 -8.46 -6.37 6.95
C LEU A 68 -7.94 -4.99 7.31
N HIS A 69 -7.82 -4.71 8.60
CA HIS A 69 -7.23 -3.49 9.14
C HIS A 69 -5.85 -3.81 9.70
N ILE A 70 -4.84 -3.12 9.19
CA ILE A 70 -3.44 -3.29 9.60
C ILE A 70 -2.92 -1.96 10.11
N VAL A 71 -2.45 -1.94 11.35
CA VAL A 71 -1.76 -0.80 11.95
C VAL A 71 -0.31 -1.19 12.20
N LEU A 72 0.62 -0.42 11.66
CA LEU A 72 2.06 -0.64 11.87
C LEU A 72 2.54 0.20 13.04
N ASP A 73 3.28 -0.43 13.96
CA ASP A 73 3.75 0.13 15.24
C ASP A 73 4.51 1.46 15.09
N ASP A 74 5.19 1.66 13.97
CA ASP A 74 6.15 2.74 13.83
C ASP A 74 5.56 4.09 13.36
N LYS A 75 4.30 4.13 12.88
CA LYS A 75 3.83 5.30 12.10
C LYS A 75 2.35 5.67 12.21
N ASN A 76 1.55 5.05 13.09
CA ASN A 76 0.08 5.27 13.17
C ASN A 76 -0.62 5.25 11.80
N ASN A 77 -0.08 4.50 10.84
CA ASN A 77 -0.67 4.39 9.52
C ASN A 77 -1.60 3.19 9.54
N LEU A 78 -2.90 3.46 9.51
CA LEU A 78 -3.92 2.46 9.27
C LEU A 78 -3.93 2.15 7.77
N ILE A 79 -3.60 0.92 7.42
CA ILE A 79 -3.73 0.40 6.06
C ILE A 79 -4.87 -0.62 6.07
N THR A 80 -5.89 -0.37 5.25
CA THR A 80 -7.05 -1.23 5.15
C THR A 80 -7.09 -1.91 3.78
N PHE A 81 -7.39 -3.21 3.76
CA PHE A 81 -7.53 -4.03 2.56
C PHE A 81 -8.93 -4.65 2.50
N GLU A 82 -9.61 -4.55 1.37
CA GLU A 82 -10.84 -5.28 1.13
C GLU A 82 -10.53 -6.57 0.37
N ILE A 83 -10.65 -7.72 1.03
CA ILE A 83 -10.25 -9.01 0.48
C ILE A 83 -11.46 -9.67 -0.21
N CYS A 84 -11.26 -9.99 -1.48
CA CYS A 84 -12.27 -10.61 -2.34
C CYS A 84 -12.01 -12.11 -2.56
N ARG A 85 -13.02 -12.83 -3.08
CA ARG A 85 -12.94 -14.26 -3.41
C ARG A 85 -11.84 -14.63 -4.41
N ASP A 86 -11.46 -13.70 -5.27
CA ASP A 86 -10.41 -13.92 -6.27
C ASP A 86 -8.99 -13.78 -5.69
N TYR A 87 -8.84 -13.43 -4.41
CA TYR A 87 -7.53 -13.36 -3.77
C TYR A 87 -6.90 -14.77 -3.66
N PRO A 88 -5.59 -14.97 -3.90
CA PRO A 88 -4.56 -13.97 -4.24
C PRO A 88 -4.35 -13.78 -5.75
N PHE A 89 -5.22 -14.30 -6.61
CA PHE A 89 -5.09 -14.17 -8.07
C PHE A 89 -5.43 -12.75 -8.56
N LYS A 90 -6.21 -12.00 -7.79
CA LYS A 90 -6.40 -10.56 -7.94
C LYS A 90 -5.94 -9.81 -6.69
N PRO A 91 -5.47 -8.55 -6.83
CA PRO A 91 -5.11 -7.73 -5.69
C PRO A 91 -6.31 -7.49 -4.77
N PRO A 92 -6.06 -7.15 -3.48
CA PRO A 92 -7.09 -6.59 -2.62
C PRO A 92 -7.76 -5.39 -3.29
N LYS A 93 -9.07 -5.24 -3.09
CA LYS A 93 -9.80 -4.07 -3.55
C LYS A 93 -9.68 -2.94 -2.52
N ASN A 94 -9.99 -1.73 -2.97
CA ASN A 94 -10.21 -0.56 -2.11
C ASN A 94 -9.17 -0.38 -0.99
N ILE A 95 -7.89 -0.53 -1.36
CA ILE A 95 -6.78 -0.31 -0.43
C ILE A 95 -6.87 1.14 0.08
N LYS A 96 -6.88 1.34 1.40
CA LYS A 96 -6.95 2.66 2.02
C LYS A 96 -5.75 2.89 2.93
N ILE A 97 -5.28 4.12 2.99
CA ILE A 97 -4.29 4.61 3.94
C ILE A 97 -4.96 5.73 4.75
N ASN A 98 -5.10 5.54 6.06
CA ASN A 98 -5.77 6.49 6.97
C ASN A 98 -7.12 6.94 6.39
N TYR A 99 -7.96 5.96 6.04
CA TYR A 99 -9.30 6.13 5.46
C TYR A 99 -9.36 6.75 4.05
N LYS A 100 -8.21 7.12 3.46
CA LYS A 100 -8.14 7.66 2.09
C LYS A 100 -7.74 6.59 1.10
N SER A 101 -8.33 6.61 -0.08
CA SER A 101 -8.00 5.66 -1.16
C SER A 101 -6.50 5.67 -1.49
N TYR A 102 -5.89 4.50 -1.59
CA TYR A 102 -4.50 4.39 -2.04
C TYR A 102 -4.36 4.85 -3.49
N ASN A 103 -5.36 4.61 -4.34
CA ASN A 103 -5.35 5.09 -5.72
C ASN A 103 -5.29 6.63 -5.79
N SER A 104 -5.97 7.34 -4.89
CA SER A 104 -5.86 8.81 -4.86
C SER A 104 -4.51 9.29 -4.32
N PHE A 105 -3.82 8.47 -3.51
CA PHE A 105 -2.42 8.71 -3.15
C PHE A 105 -1.44 8.38 -4.30
N LEU A 106 -1.75 7.44 -5.18
CA LEU A 106 -0.95 7.15 -6.36
C LEU A 106 -1.13 8.22 -7.44
N GLN A 107 -2.30 8.86 -7.48
CA GLN A 107 -2.63 9.96 -8.38
C GLN A 107 -2.20 11.31 -7.79
N ILE A 108 -1.78 12.25 -8.63
CA ILE A 108 -1.41 13.61 -8.23
C ILE A 108 -2.32 14.58 -9.00
N ASN A 109 -3.37 15.05 -8.32
CA ASN A 109 -4.57 15.63 -8.95
C ASN A 109 -4.43 17.04 -9.55
N SER A 110 -3.25 17.50 -9.97
CA SER A 110 -3.13 18.80 -10.64
C SER A 110 -2.32 18.68 -11.92
N SER A 111 -2.93 18.98 -13.07
CA SER A 111 -2.38 18.78 -14.42
C SER A 111 -0.98 19.40 -14.61
N ASN A 112 -0.75 20.64 -14.16
CA ASN A 112 0.55 21.30 -14.30
C ASN A 112 1.62 20.74 -13.34
N THR A 113 1.26 20.46 -12.09
CA THR A 113 2.19 19.84 -11.13
C THR A 113 2.45 18.37 -11.51
N MET A 114 1.49 17.67 -12.12
CA MET A 114 1.62 16.26 -12.53
C MET A 114 2.74 16.10 -13.57
N LYS A 115 2.83 17.00 -14.56
CA LYS A 115 3.89 16.94 -15.57
C LYS A 115 5.27 17.14 -14.93
N GLN A 116 5.42 18.16 -14.08
CA GLN A 116 6.68 18.44 -13.37
C GLN A 116 7.05 17.32 -12.40
N VAL A 117 6.07 16.77 -11.68
CA VAL A 117 6.24 15.64 -10.77
C VAL A 117 6.66 14.39 -11.54
N ASN A 118 5.98 14.05 -12.63
CA ASN A 118 6.32 12.88 -13.43
C ASN A 118 7.69 13.03 -14.09
N GLU A 119 8.05 14.22 -14.56
CA GLU A 119 9.40 14.51 -15.06
C GLU A 119 10.46 14.36 -13.97
N LEU A 120 10.20 14.85 -12.75
CA LEU A 120 11.10 14.67 -11.62
C LEU A 120 11.18 13.21 -11.18
N TYR A 121 10.07 12.46 -11.19
CA TYR A 121 10.08 11.01 -10.95
C TYR A 121 10.91 10.29 -11.99
N ALA A 122 10.69 10.58 -13.27
CA ALA A 122 11.44 9.98 -14.37
C ALA A 122 12.93 10.32 -14.32
N LYS A 123 13.31 11.52 -13.85
CA LYS A 123 14.72 11.92 -13.71
C LYS A 123 15.40 11.31 -12.47
N VAL A 124 14.76 11.40 -11.31
CA VAL A 124 15.37 11.02 -10.02
C VAL A 124 15.25 9.52 -9.76
N TYR A 125 14.18 8.89 -10.23
CA TYR A 125 13.80 7.53 -9.86
C TYR A 125 13.63 6.62 -11.07
N LYS A 126 14.23 6.92 -12.23
CA LYS A 126 14.14 6.09 -13.45
C LYS A 126 14.44 4.61 -13.21
N SER A 127 15.43 4.32 -12.35
CA SER A 127 15.82 2.96 -11.98
C SER A 127 14.85 2.28 -11.02
N LYS A 128 14.04 3.05 -10.28
CA LYS A 128 13.08 2.54 -9.28
C LYS A 128 11.63 2.55 -9.77
N LEU A 129 11.31 3.35 -10.80
CA LEU A 129 9.96 3.52 -11.37
C LEU A 129 10.02 3.39 -12.90
N PRO A 130 9.99 2.17 -13.44
CA PRO A 130 10.18 1.92 -14.88
C PRO A 130 9.08 2.54 -15.75
N GLN A 131 7.90 2.81 -15.19
CA GLN A 131 6.72 3.30 -15.92
C GLN A 131 6.45 4.79 -15.69
N CYS A 132 7.42 5.55 -15.15
CA CYS A 132 7.39 7.01 -14.95
C CYS A 132 6.23 7.57 -14.09
N CYS A 133 5.39 6.73 -13.48
CA CYS A 133 4.37 7.14 -12.53
C CYS A 133 4.20 6.11 -11.40
N LEU A 134 3.72 6.56 -10.25
CA LEU A 134 3.50 5.69 -9.09
C LEU A 134 2.36 4.69 -9.33
N TYR A 135 1.31 5.07 -10.05
CA TYR A 135 0.15 4.20 -10.28
C TYR A 135 0.52 2.96 -11.09
N CYS A 136 1.17 3.13 -12.24
CA CYS A 136 1.54 2.00 -13.09
C CYS A 136 2.75 1.24 -12.54
N SER A 137 3.58 1.86 -11.69
CA SER A 137 4.64 1.16 -10.97
C SER A 137 4.17 0.45 -9.70
N SER A 138 2.91 0.66 -9.28
CA SER A 138 2.34 0.06 -8.08
C SER A 138 2.19 -1.45 -8.25
N ILE A 139 2.52 -2.22 -7.22
CA ILE A 139 2.26 -3.65 -7.11
C ILE A 139 0.75 -3.92 -7.13
N SER A 140 -0.07 -2.97 -6.65
CA SER A 140 -1.54 -3.08 -6.73
C SER A 140 -2.09 -2.82 -8.14
N CYS A 141 -1.25 -2.39 -9.10
CA CYS A 141 -1.66 -2.30 -10.49
C CYS A 141 -1.94 -3.71 -11.04
N PRO A 142 -3.07 -3.94 -11.74
CA PRO A 142 -3.40 -5.26 -12.27
C PRO A 142 -2.30 -5.89 -13.15
N ALA A 143 -1.51 -5.07 -13.85
CA ALA A 143 -0.41 -5.54 -14.69
C ALA A 143 0.81 -6.06 -13.90
N ASN A 144 0.96 -5.65 -12.64
CA ASN A 144 2.10 -6.01 -11.78
C ASN A 144 1.71 -7.00 -10.67
N TRP A 145 0.41 -7.17 -10.41
CA TRP A 145 -0.06 -8.11 -9.40
C TRP A 145 0.15 -9.55 -9.85
N SER A 146 0.62 -10.39 -8.95
CA SER A 146 0.66 -11.83 -9.16
C SER A 146 0.35 -12.57 -7.85
N PRO A 147 -0.06 -13.85 -7.92
CA PRO A 147 -0.29 -14.64 -6.71
C PRO A 147 0.93 -14.79 -5.81
N SER A 148 2.16 -14.49 -6.25
CA SER A 148 3.33 -14.53 -5.36
C SER A 148 3.46 -13.28 -4.48
N VAL A 149 2.80 -12.19 -4.86
CA VAL A 149 2.76 -10.92 -4.10
C VAL A 149 1.95 -11.08 -2.82
N LYS A 150 2.49 -10.57 -1.72
CA LYS A 150 1.86 -10.57 -0.39
C LYS A 150 1.45 -9.15 0.04
N LEU A 151 0.54 -9.06 1.00
CA LEU A 151 0.10 -7.83 1.67
C LEU A 151 1.29 -7.06 2.26
N ILE A 152 2.29 -7.75 2.81
CA ILE A 152 3.51 -7.09 3.32
C ILE A 152 4.26 -6.33 2.21
N ASN A 153 4.23 -6.80 0.96
CA ASN A 153 4.86 -6.09 -0.16
C ASN A 153 4.12 -4.78 -0.45
N VAL A 154 2.78 -4.78 -0.38
CA VAL A 154 1.97 -3.57 -0.53
C VAL A 154 2.25 -2.60 0.61
N VAL A 155 2.37 -3.09 1.85
CA VAL A 155 2.75 -2.26 3.00
C VAL A 155 4.12 -1.59 2.79
N GLN A 156 5.11 -2.34 2.35
CA GLN A 156 6.46 -1.83 2.05
C GLN A 156 6.45 -0.82 0.90
N GLU A 157 5.65 -1.07 -0.13
CA GLU A 157 5.45 -0.14 -1.24
C GLU A 157 4.84 1.18 -0.77
N VAL A 158 3.79 1.15 0.06
CA VAL A 158 3.18 2.35 0.62
C VAL A 158 4.21 3.20 1.35
N GLN A 159 5.07 2.59 2.16
CA GLN A 159 6.14 3.31 2.86
C GLN A 159 7.17 3.90 1.89
N THR A 160 7.55 3.14 0.87
CA THR A 160 8.51 3.57 -0.16
C THR A 160 7.95 4.74 -0.96
N PHE A 161 6.70 4.64 -1.43
CA PHE A 161 6.06 5.68 -2.21
C PHE A 161 5.77 6.93 -1.39
N LYS A 162 5.51 6.82 -0.08
CA LYS A 162 5.43 7.98 0.82
C LYS A 162 6.74 8.77 0.84
N LYS A 163 7.89 8.10 0.99
CA LYS A 163 9.22 8.74 0.97
C LYS A 163 9.49 9.40 -0.38
N ILE A 164 9.25 8.66 -1.47
CA ILE A 164 9.43 9.13 -2.84
C ILE A 164 8.56 10.37 -3.11
N ARG A 165 7.27 10.33 -2.74
CA ARG A 165 6.33 11.45 -2.94
C ARG A 165 6.73 12.67 -2.12
N ARG A 166 7.12 12.49 -0.86
CA ARG A 166 7.63 13.58 -0.02
C ARG A 166 8.85 14.24 -0.65
N SER A 167 9.85 13.45 -1.03
CA SER A 167 11.07 13.93 -1.68
C SER A 167 10.78 14.77 -2.93
N VAL A 168 9.84 14.35 -3.78
CA VAL A 168 9.48 15.12 -4.98
C VAL A 168 8.73 16.41 -4.65
N ILE A 169 7.81 16.37 -3.68
CA ILE A 169 7.12 17.59 -3.21
C ILE A 169 8.12 18.59 -2.65
N ASP A 170 9.05 18.14 -1.82
CA ASP A 170 10.08 18.99 -1.20
C ASP A 170 10.96 19.64 -2.29
N LYS A 171 11.35 18.89 -3.33
CA LYS A 171 12.08 19.45 -4.48
C LYS A 171 11.28 20.51 -5.22
N LEU A 172 9.99 20.28 -5.45
CA LEU A 172 9.13 21.25 -6.15
C LEU A 172 8.95 22.53 -5.34
N LEU A 173 8.76 22.42 -4.04
CA LEU A 173 8.65 23.57 -3.14
C LEU A 173 9.96 24.34 -3.09
N ALA A 174 11.10 23.65 -2.97
CA ALA A 174 12.43 24.24 -3.02
C ALA A 174 12.64 25.04 -4.31
N THR A 175 12.39 24.43 -5.47
CA THR A 175 12.51 25.10 -6.78
C THR A 175 11.60 26.32 -6.87
N LYS A 176 10.36 26.25 -6.36
CA LYS A 176 9.46 27.41 -6.32
C LYS A 176 9.98 28.55 -5.45
N ILE A 177 10.55 28.24 -4.28
CA ILE A 177 11.15 29.24 -3.38
C ILE A 177 12.32 29.91 -4.08
N ILE A 178 13.27 29.13 -4.60
CA ILE A 178 14.47 29.66 -5.26
C ILE A 178 14.08 30.57 -6.43
N ASN A 179 13.17 30.13 -7.29
CA ASN A 179 12.71 30.93 -8.42
C ASN A 179 11.99 32.21 -7.99
N LYS A 180 11.23 32.17 -6.88
CA LYS A 180 10.52 33.34 -6.34
C LYS A 180 11.47 34.39 -5.78
N TYR A 181 12.55 33.95 -5.14
CA TYR A 181 13.53 34.83 -4.49
C TYR A 181 14.77 35.11 -5.35
N LEU A 182 14.77 34.67 -6.62
CA LEU A 182 15.87 34.85 -7.58
C LEU A 182 17.24 34.45 -7.01
N ILE A 183 17.27 33.36 -6.22
CA ILE A 183 18.52 32.87 -5.64
C ILE A 183 19.31 32.15 -6.73
N ASP A 184 20.22 32.87 -7.39
CA ASP A 184 21.12 32.34 -8.43
C ASP A 184 22.50 31.91 -7.86
N ASP A 185 22.57 31.74 -6.54
CA ASP A 185 23.78 31.25 -5.89
C ASP A 185 23.86 29.73 -6.00
N LYS A 186 24.70 29.24 -6.92
CA LYS A 186 24.95 27.81 -7.15
C LYS A 186 25.37 27.06 -5.87
N GLY A 187 26.12 27.71 -4.97
CA GLY A 187 26.51 27.15 -3.67
C GLY A 187 25.32 26.98 -2.73
N PHE A 188 24.37 27.92 -2.77
CA PHE A 188 23.10 27.79 -2.04
C PHE A 188 22.27 26.61 -2.54
N HIS A 189 22.19 26.40 -3.87
CA HIS A 189 21.47 25.24 -4.42
C HIS A 189 22.03 23.93 -3.88
N GLU A 190 23.34 23.70 -4.02
CA GLU A 190 23.99 22.46 -3.56
C GLU A 190 23.81 22.24 -2.05
N TYR A 191 23.99 23.29 -1.24
CA TYR A 191 23.74 23.23 0.20
C TYR A 191 22.28 22.90 0.53
N PHE A 192 21.33 23.62 -0.09
CA PHE A 192 19.90 23.49 0.20
C PHE A 192 19.35 22.11 -0.20
N TYR A 193 19.78 21.59 -1.34
CA TYR A 193 19.47 20.21 -1.74
C TYR A 193 20.16 19.19 -0.82
N SER A 194 21.43 19.37 -0.44
CA SER A 194 22.09 18.44 0.49
C SER A 194 21.39 18.35 1.86
N PHE A 195 20.89 19.48 2.37
CA PHE A 195 20.21 19.55 3.67
C PHE A 195 18.81 18.93 3.65
N LEU A 196 18.06 19.10 2.55
CA LEU A 196 16.69 18.59 2.44
C LEU A 196 16.59 17.09 2.10
N PHE A 197 17.64 16.49 1.53
CA PHE A 197 17.55 15.16 0.92
C PHE A 197 18.41 14.07 1.60
N HIS A 198 18.95 14.31 2.79
CA HIS A 198 19.74 13.35 3.58
C HIS A 198 18.95 12.54 4.64
N PHE A 199 17.63 12.41 4.52
CA PHE A 199 16.77 11.54 5.35
C PHE A 199 16.00 10.48 4.52
#